data_AF-A0A3G2SCP7-F1
#
_entry.id   AF-A0A3G2SCP7-F1
#
_cell.length_a   1.000
_cell.length_b   1.000
_cell.length_c   1.000
_cell.angle_alpha   90.00
_cell.angle_beta   90.00
_cell.angle_gamma   90.00
#
_symmetry.space_group_name_H-M   'P 1'
#
loop_
_entity.id
_entity.type
_entity.pdbx_description
1 polymer ?
#
loop_
_entity_poly.entity_id
_entity_poly.type
_entity_poly.pdbx_seq_one_letter_code
_entity_poly.pdbx_strand_id
1 'polypeptide(L)'
;IMSWMNLNFQNPNSINMIKIIIFHNFMLIILINIIMILIMMIKFSLKNKFNNKMILQNQNLEIIWTIVPMMLILIISLISINLLYNNNEMKNNIINIKIIGNQWFWNYEYPMFNKNFNSYLMLNNNFNFTMLETDNNMIIPFNYQILLIFSSIDVIHSWTLPSMNIKMDCIP
;
A
#
# COMPACT_ATOMS: atom_id res chain seq x y z
N ILE A 1 6.24 -13.81 0.48
CA ILE A 1 7.29 -13.15 1.29
C ILE A 1 8.20 -12.37 0.34
N MET A 2 8.82 -11.29 0.83
CA MET A 2 9.76 -10.50 0.04
C MET A 2 11.04 -11.30 -0.20
N SER A 3 11.50 -11.41 -1.44
CA SER A 3 12.84 -11.91 -1.72
C SER A 3 13.88 -10.84 -1.43
N TRP A 4 15.11 -11.25 -1.14
CA TRP A 4 16.23 -10.31 -0.99
C TRP A 4 16.38 -9.45 -2.25
N MET A 5 16.71 -8.17 -2.06
CA MET A 5 16.84 -7.15 -3.13
C MET A 5 15.58 -6.90 -3.98
N ASN A 6 14.38 -7.33 -3.56
CA ASN A 6 13.18 -6.99 -4.30
C ASN A 6 12.89 -5.48 -4.21
N LEU A 7 12.77 -4.82 -5.36
CA LEU A 7 12.48 -3.38 -5.47
C LEU A 7 10.98 -3.10 -5.61
N ASN A 8 10.20 -4.09 -6.03
CA ASN A 8 8.77 -3.98 -6.29
C ASN A 8 7.95 -4.46 -5.10
N PHE A 9 6.63 -4.27 -5.16
CA PHE A 9 5.71 -4.92 -4.21
C PHE A 9 5.87 -6.45 -4.20
N GLN A 10 5.43 -7.06 -3.10
CA GLN A 10 5.25 -8.51 -3.05
C GLN A 10 4.23 -8.95 -4.11
N ASN A 11 4.38 -10.17 -4.63
CA ASN A 11 3.42 -10.74 -5.56
C ASN A 11 2.00 -10.69 -4.95
N PRO A 12 1.01 -10.20 -5.71
CA PRO A 12 -0.33 -10.00 -5.21
C PRO A 12 -1.05 -11.33 -4.98
N ASN A 13 -1.63 -11.48 -3.81
CA ASN A 13 -2.46 -12.63 -3.42
C ASN A 13 -3.95 -12.26 -3.27
N SER A 14 -4.34 -11.04 -3.65
CA SER A 14 -5.72 -10.58 -3.69
C SER A 14 -5.98 -9.71 -4.92
N ILE A 15 -7.24 -9.66 -5.38
CA ILE A 15 -7.67 -8.81 -6.50
C ILE A 15 -7.41 -7.33 -6.18
N ASN A 16 -7.61 -6.92 -4.93
CA ASN A 16 -7.38 -5.55 -4.49
C ASN A 16 -5.89 -5.17 -4.60
N MET A 17 -4.97 -6.08 -4.22
CA MET A 17 -3.53 -5.84 -4.37
C MET A 17 -3.13 -5.73 -5.85
N ILE A 18 -3.70 -6.54 -6.75
CA ILE A 18 -3.46 -6.41 -8.20
C ILE A 18 -3.83 -5.01 -8.69
N LYS A 19 -5.04 -4.52 -8.34
CA LYS A 19 -5.51 -3.19 -8.74
C LYS A 19 -4.60 -2.08 -8.21
N ILE A 20 -4.08 -2.23 -6.98
CA ILE A 20 -3.16 -1.25 -6.39
C ILE A 20 -1.80 -1.25 -7.06
N ILE A 21 -1.26 -2.42 -7.42
CA ILE A 21 -0.01 -2.49 -8.17
C ILE A 21 -0.16 -1.80 -9.53
N ILE A 22 -1.29 -1.99 -10.22
CA ILE A 22 -1.58 -1.31 -11.49
C ILE A 22 -1.62 0.22 -11.30
N PHE A 23 -2.32 0.70 -10.27
CA PHE A 23 -2.39 2.13 -9.97
C PHE A 23 -1.03 2.72 -9.57
N HIS A 24 -0.28 2.01 -8.74
CA HIS A 24 1.09 2.40 -8.38
C HIS A 24 1.97 2.52 -9.61
N ASN A 25 1.93 1.55 -10.53
CA ASN A 25 2.74 1.58 -11.74
C ASN A 25 2.36 2.77 -12.64
N PHE A 26 1.06 3.08 -12.75
CA PHE A 26 0.59 4.29 -13.44
C PHE A 26 1.16 5.57 -12.82
N MET A 27 1.12 5.69 -11.49
CA MET A 27 1.70 6.82 -10.75
C MET A 27 3.22 6.92 -10.94
N LEU A 28 3.91 5.78 -10.93
CA LEU A 28 5.36 5.72 -11.11
C LEU A 28 5.78 6.15 -12.52
N ILE A 29 5.03 5.77 -13.56
CA ILE A 29 5.25 6.24 -14.94
C ILE A 29 5.13 7.77 -15.01
N ILE A 30 4.10 8.33 -14.40
CA ILE A 30 3.91 9.79 -14.32
C ILE A 30 5.10 10.47 -13.63
N LEU A 31 5.52 9.94 -12.47
CA LEU A 31 6.63 10.49 -11.70
C LEU A 31 7.93 10.47 -12.49
N ILE A 32 8.25 9.34 -13.14
CA ILE A 32 9.44 9.20 -13.99
C ILE A 32 9.41 10.24 -15.11
N ASN A 33 8.28 10.43 -15.79
CA ASN A 33 8.16 11.42 -16.86
C ASN A 33 8.42 12.85 -16.35
N ILE A 34 7.88 13.23 -15.18
CA ILE A 34 8.13 14.55 -14.58
C ILE A 34 9.63 14.72 -14.27
N ILE A 35 10.25 13.71 -13.63
CA ILE A 35 11.68 13.75 -13.31
C ILE A 35 12.52 13.87 -14.59
N MET A 36 12.19 13.11 -15.63
CA MET A 36 12.90 13.17 -16.91
C MET A 36 12.80 14.55 -17.57
N ILE A 37 11.61 15.19 -17.56
CA ILE A 37 11.44 16.56 -18.09
C ILE A 37 12.31 17.55 -17.31
N LEU A 38 12.30 17.48 -15.97
CA LEU A 38 13.11 18.37 -15.12
C LEU A 38 14.61 18.19 -15.37
N ILE A 39 15.09 16.94 -15.45
CA ILE A 39 16.50 16.65 -15.74
C ILE A 39 16.89 17.22 -17.11
N MET A 40 16.03 17.07 -18.12
CA MET A 40 16.28 17.62 -19.45
C MET A 40 16.31 19.16 -19.45
N MET A 41 15.42 19.81 -18.70
CA MET A 41 15.42 21.27 -18.53
C MET A 41 16.70 21.78 -17.87
N ILE A 42 17.16 21.12 -16.80
CA ILE A 42 18.41 21.46 -16.10
C ILE A 42 19.62 21.24 -17.02
N LYS A 43 19.65 20.13 -17.76
CA LYS A 43 20.74 19.86 -18.70
C LYS A 43 20.81 20.90 -19.81
N PHE A 44 19.65 21.35 -20.31
CA PHE A 44 19.56 22.41 -21.31
C PHE A 44 20.05 23.75 -20.76
N SER A 45 19.59 24.15 -19.56
CA SER A 45 20.00 25.42 -18.95
C SER A 45 21.51 25.46 -18.64
N LEU A 46 22.09 24.37 -18.17
CA LEU A 46 23.53 24.27 -17.89
C LEU A 46 24.40 24.31 -19.16
N LYS A 47 23.90 23.80 -20.29
CA LYS A 47 24.65 23.75 -21.56
C LYS A 47 24.56 25.07 -22.34
N ASN A 48 23.52 25.86 -22.11
CA ASN A 48 23.29 27.09 -22.86
C ASN A 48 24.31 28.17 -22.50
N LYS A 49 25.01 28.66 -23.52
CA LYS A 49 26.00 29.75 -23.39
C LYS A 49 25.39 31.14 -23.56
N PHE A 50 24.17 31.22 -24.10
CA PHE A 50 23.48 32.49 -24.34
C PHE A 50 22.87 33.01 -23.05
N ASN A 51 23.10 34.29 -22.75
CA ASN A 51 22.53 34.97 -21.60
C ASN A 51 21.37 35.85 -22.04
N ASN A 52 20.25 35.80 -21.31
CA ASN A 52 19.14 36.71 -21.51
C ASN A 52 18.82 37.45 -20.20
N LYS A 53 19.17 38.74 -20.13
CA LYS A 53 18.98 39.59 -18.94
C LYS A 53 17.64 40.30 -18.88
N MET A 54 16.88 40.29 -19.98
CA MET A 54 15.63 41.08 -20.12
C MET A 54 14.36 40.23 -19.99
N ILE A 55 14.46 38.97 -19.56
CA ILE A 55 13.27 38.15 -19.33
C ILE A 55 12.46 38.75 -18.16
N LEU A 56 11.28 39.26 -18.52
CA LEU A 56 10.21 39.66 -17.60
C LEU A 56 9.28 38.46 -17.36
N GLN A 57 8.28 38.66 -16.48
CA GLN A 57 7.18 37.71 -16.30
C GLN A 57 6.50 37.37 -17.62
N ASN A 58 6.08 36.11 -17.78
CA ASN A 58 5.27 35.67 -18.91
C ASN A 58 4.05 34.93 -18.39
N GLN A 59 2.93 35.66 -18.28
CA GLN A 59 1.67 35.13 -17.77
C GLN A 59 1.20 33.88 -18.52
N ASN A 60 1.45 33.80 -19.84
CA ASN A 60 1.02 32.66 -20.63
C ASN A 60 1.75 31.38 -20.21
N LEU A 61 3.06 31.46 -19.88
CA LEU A 61 3.81 30.32 -19.36
C LEU A 61 3.32 29.91 -17.97
N GLU A 62 2.99 30.91 -17.14
CA GLU A 62 2.46 30.66 -15.80
C GLU A 62 1.13 29.94 -15.82
N ILE A 63 0.23 30.32 -16.74
CA ILE A 63 -1.05 29.65 -16.93
C ILE A 63 -0.85 28.20 -17.41
N ILE A 64 0.08 27.96 -18.33
CA ILE A 64 0.33 26.61 -18.85
C ILE A 64 0.87 25.69 -17.74
N TRP A 65 1.90 26.11 -17.01
CA TRP A 65 2.52 25.26 -15.99
C TRP A 65 1.67 25.10 -14.72
N THR A 66 0.56 25.84 -14.57
CA THR A 66 -0.40 25.67 -13.47
C THR A 66 -1.54 24.75 -13.87
N ILE A 67 -2.10 24.91 -15.07
CA ILE A 67 -3.20 24.07 -15.57
C ILE A 67 -2.75 22.63 -15.82
N VAL A 68 -1.55 22.42 -16.37
CA VAL A 68 -1.06 21.07 -16.71
C VAL A 68 -0.95 20.16 -15.46
N PRO A 69 -0.28 20.56 -14.36
CA PRO A 69 -0.26 19.77 -13.14
C PRO A 69 -1.63 19.60 -12.50
N MET A 70 -2.50 20.62 -12.56
CA MET A 70 -3.85 20.54 -12.01
C MET A 70 -4.68 19.44 -12.71
N MET A 71 -4.64 19.39 -14.04
CA MET A 71 -5.32 18.35 -14.81
C MET A 71 -4.76 16.95 -14.53
N LEU A 72 -3.45 16.84 -14.38
CA LEU A 72 -2.80 15.57 -14.05
C LEU A 72 -3.23 15.04 -12.66
N ILE A 73 -3.34 15.91 -11.66
CA ILE A 73 -3.83 15.54 -10.32
C ILE A 73 -5.30 15.08 -10.37
N LEU A 74 -6.14 15.74 -11.17
CA LEU A 74 -7.55 15.35 -11.35
C LEU A 74 -7.68 13.93 -11.95
N ILE A 75 -6.83 13.56 -12.91
CA ILE A 75 -6.84 12.20 -13.49
C ILE A 75 -6.47 11.17 -12.41
N ILE A 76 -5.45 11.47 -11.61
CA ILE A 76 -4.98 10.60 -10.53
C ILE A 76 -6.08 10.40 -9.48
N SER A 77 -6.76 11.49 -9.09
CA SER A 77 -7.79 11.46 -8.06
C SER A 77 -9.01 10.63 -8.48
N LEU A 78 -9.43 10.71 -9.74
CA LEU A 78 -10.55 9.92 -10.24
C LEU A 78 -10.29 8.41 -10.16
N ILE A 79 -9.09 7.98 -10.54
CA ILE A 79 -8.71 6.55 -10.46
C ILE A 79 -8.57 6.12 -8.99
N SER A 80 -7.95 6.96 -8.14
CA SER A 80 -7.71 6.61 -6.73
C SER A 80 -9.00 6.50 -5.93
N ILE A 81 -9.97 7.38 -6.15
CA ILE A 81 -11.27 7.37 -5.47
C ILE A 81 -12.05 6.10 -5.82
N ASN A 82 -12.06 5.70 -7.11
CA ASN A 82 -12.71 4.45 -7.51
C ASN A 82 -12.10 3.24 -6.80
N LEU A 83 -10.76 3.17 -6.70
CA LEU A 83 -10.09 2.09 -5.98
C LEU A 83 -10.39 2.10 -4.49
N LEU A 84 -10.48 3.28 -3.88
CA LEU A 84 -10.83 3.44 -2.47
C LEU A 84 -12.22 2.86 -2.19
N TYR A 85 -13.23 3.21 -2.99
CA TYR A 85 -14.58 2.67 -2.81
C TYR A 85 -14.64 1.15 -3.02
N ASN A 86 -13.98 0.63 -4.07
CA ASN A 86 -13.90 -0.82 -4.30
C ASN A 86 -13.27 -1.60 -3.12
N ASN A 87 -12.34 -0.98 -2.39
CA ASN A 87 -11.70 -1.60 -1.24
C ASN A 87 -12.57 -1.52 0.03
N ASN A 88 -13.39 -0.47 0.16
CA ASN A 88 -14.23 -0.26 1.33
C ASN A 88 -15.63 -0.89 1.22
N GLU A 89 -16.02 -1.34 0.03
CA GLU A 89 -17.29 -2.04 -0.17
C GLU A 89 -17.35 -3.33 0.67
N MET A 90 -18.34 -3.39 1.56
CA MET A 90 -18.67 -4.59 2.30
C MET A 90 -19.23 -5.64 1.34
N LYS A 91 -18.50 -6.75 1.21
CA LYS A 91 -18.92 -7.91 0.43
C LYS A 91 -19.58 -8.94 1.35
N ASN A 92 -20.31 -9.88 0.75
CA ASN A 92 -20.83 -11.03 1.48
C ASN A 92 -19.65 -11.91 1.91
N ASN A 93 -19.41 -11.96 3.22
CA ASN A 93 -18.31 -12.71 3.81
C ASN A 93 -18.80 -14.09 4.25
N ILE A 94 -17.95 -15.11 4.10
CA ILE A 94 -18.28 -16.50 4.43
C ILE A 94 -17.77 -16.88 5.82
N ILE A 95 -16.68 -16.25 6.25
CA ILE A 95 -16.09 -16.43 7.59
C ILE A 95 -15.76 -15.05 8.16
N ASN A 96 -15.99 -14.92 9.47
CA ASN A 96 -15.56 -13.77 10.25
C ASN A 96 -14.44 -14.22 11.20
N ILE A 97 -13.36 -13.45 11.27
CA ILE A 97 -12.23 -13.71 12.16
C ILE A 97 -11.93 -12.42 12.92
N LYS A 98 -11.87 -12.50 14.24
CA LYS A 98 -11.45 -11.37 15.07
C LYS A 98 -9.97 -11.52 15.40
N ILE A 99 -9.25 -10.42 15.26
CA ILE A 99 -7.81 -10.30 15.49
C ILE A 99 -7.63 -9.31 16.63
N ILE A 100 -6.96 -9.76 17.68
CA ILE A 100 -6.73 -8.99 18.89
C ILE A 100 -5.22 -8.81 19.09
N GLY A 101 -4.76 -7.57 19.10
CA GLY A 101 -3.37 -7.21 19.40
C GLY A 101 -3.10 -7.16 20.90
N ASN A 102 -1.99 -7.76 21.31
CA ASN A 102 -1.46 -7.77 22.68
C ASN A 102 0.06 -7.51 22.66
N GLN A 103 0.64 -7.08 23.77
CA GLN A 103 2.09 -6.97 23.97
C GLN A 103 2.71 -8.35 24.29
N TRP A 104 3.49 -9.02 23.42
CA TRP A 104 3.76 -8.78 22.00
C TRP A 104 3.40 -10.04 21.20
N PHE A 105 2.11 -10.22 20.93
CA PHE A 105 1.57 -11.37 20.20
C PHE A 105 0.17 -11.03 19.66
N TRP A 106 -0.33 -11.89 18.77
CA TRP A 106 -1.70 -11.77 18.25
C TRP A 106 -2.57 -12.89 18.81
N ASN A 107 -3.83 -12.60 19.12
CA ASN A 107 -4.85 -13.60 19.39
C ASN A 107 -5.87 -13.62 18.23
N TYR A 108 -6.13 -14.80 17.70
CA TYR A 108 -7.09 -15.02 16.61
C TYR A 108 -8.32 -15.76 17.14
N GLU A 109 -9.50 -15.16 16.95
CA GLU A 109 -10.77 -15.78 17.33
C GLU A 109 -11.59 -16.09 16.07
N TYR A 110 -12.00 -17.34 15.96
CA TYR A 110 -12.87 -17.88 14.92
C TYR A 110 -14.25 -18.14 15.53
N PRO A 111 -15.13 -17.12 15.62
CA PRO A 111 -16.42 -17.24 16.31
C PRO A 111 -17.32 -18.34 15.73
N MET A 112 -17.29 -18.53 14.40
CA MET A 112 -18.11 -19.57 13.75
C MET A 112 -17.68 -21.00 14.14
N PHE A 113 -16.42 -21.19 14.54
CA PHE A 113 -15.86 -22.48 14.90
C PHE A 113 -15.62 -22.65 16.41
N ASN A 114 -15.95 -21.63 17.23
CA ASN A 114 -15.62 -21.58 18.67
C ASN A 114 -14.15 -21.92 18.97
N LYS A 115 -13.22 -21.41 18.13
CA LYS A 115 -11.77 -21.59 18.33
C LYS A 115 -11.09 -20.25 18.58
N ASN A 116 -10.18 -20.22 19.54
CA ASN A 116 -9.27 -19.11 19.76
C ASN A 116 -7.86 -19.64 20.04
N PHE A 117 -6.84 -18.86 19.64
CA PHE A 117 -5.45 -19.20 19.93
C PHE A 117 -4.55 -17.97 19.84
N ASN A 118 -3.47 -18.01 20.61
CA ASN A 118 -2.40 -17.01 20.56
C ASN A 118 -1.35 -17.42 19.52
N SER A 119 -0.80 -16.44 18.81
CA SER A 119 0.33 -16.61 17.90
C SER A 119 1.52 -15.76 18.37
N TYR A 120 2.57 -16.42 18.84
CA TYR A 120 3.83 -15.84 19.27
C TYR A 120 4.89 -16.02 18.19
N LEU A 121 5.85 -15.10 18.15
CA LEU A 121 7.03 -15.25 17.32
C LEU A 121 7.86 -16.46 17.78
N MET A 122 8.23 -17.34 16.85
CA MET A 122 9.19 -18.41 17.12
C MET A 122 10.63 -17.89 17.09
N LEU A 123 11.41 -18.26 18.11
CA LEU A 123 12.86 -17.98 18.16
C LEU A 123 13.67 -18.99 17.33
N ASN A 124 13.25 -20.26 17.36
CA ASN A 124 13.86 -21.33 16.58
C ASN A 124 13.00 -21.59 15.35
N ASN A 125 13.45 -21.09 14.21
CA ASN A 125 12.70 -21.19 12.96
C ASN A 125 12.80 -22.60 12.39
N ASN A 126 11.66 -23.12 11.92
CA ASN A 126 11.59 -24.36 11.19
C ASN A 126 11.96 -24.16 9.71
N PHE A 127 11.65 -22.99 9.14
CA PHE A 127 11.87 -22.69 7.71
C PHE A 127 12.93 -21.61 7.48
N ASN A 128 13.76 -21.33 8.49
CA ASN A 128 14.80 -20.29 8.46
C ASN A 128 14.28 -18.87 8.17
N PHE A 129 13.00 -18.56 8.43
CA PHE A 129 12.51 -17.17 8.34
C PHE A 129 12.62 -16.45 9.68
N THR A 130 13.69 -15.66 9.84
CA THR A 130 13.90 -14.85 11.04
C THR A 130 12.83 -13.77 11.19
N MET A 131 12.26 -13.65 12.40
CA MET A 131 11.27 -12.62 12.75
C MET A 131 9.95 -12.68 11.96
N LEU A 132 9.63 -13.81 11.32
CA LEU A 132 8.39 -13.98 10.55
C LEU A 132 7.58 -15.21 10.96
N GLU A 133 8.24 -16.28 11.43
CA GLU A 133 7.56 -17.50 11.84
C GLU A 133 6.87 -17.31 13.20
N THR A 134 5.63 -17.81 13.26
CA THR A 134 4.84 -17.89 14.48
C THR A 134 4.56 -19.33 14.85
N ASP A 135 4.34 -19.60 16.13
CA ASP A 135 4.00 -20.94 16.64
C ASP A 135 2.67 -21.45 16.07
N ASN A 136 1.64 -20.60 16.05
CA ASN A 136 0.31 -20.88 15.53
C ASN A 136 -0.03 -19.95 14.37
N ASN A 137 -0.28 -20.53 13.19
CA ASN A 137 -0.62 -19.78 11.99
C ASN A 137 -2.12 -19.48 11.91
N MET A 138 -2.47 -18.29 11.45
CA MET A 138 -3.84 -17.97 11.03
C MET A 138 -4.19 -18.77 9.76
N ILE A 139 -5.21 -19.61 9.83
CA ILE A 139 -5.64 -20.47 8.72
C ILE A 139 -6.91 -19.90 8.11
N ILE A 140 -6.87 -19.66 6.81
CA ILE A 140 -8.00 -19.16 6.03
C ILE A 140 -8.25 -20.04 4.80
N PRO A 141 -9.50 -20.25 4.38
CA PRO A 141 -9.80 -20.96 3.15
C PRO A 141 -9.41 -20.12 1.92
N PHE A 142 -8.82 -20.78 0.93
CA PHE A 142 -8.41 -20.14 -0.31
C PHE A 142 -9.62 -19.75 -1.18
N ASN A 143 -9.58 -18.55 -1.76
CA ASN A 143 -10.58 -18.02 -2.69
C ASN A 143 -11.99 -17.79 -2.07
N TYR A 144 -12.04 -17.53 -0.77
CA TYR A 144 -13.26 -17.12 -0.06
C TYR A 144 -13.12 -15.70 0.47
N GLN A 145 -14.22 -14.95 0.46
CA GLN A 145 -14.30 -13.63 1.07
C GLN A 145 -14.42 -13.75 2.60
N ILE A 146 -13.53 -13.10 3.33
CA ILE A 146 -13.41 -13.19 4.80
C ILE A 146 -13.49 -11.79 5.39
N LEU A 147 -14.25 -11.64 6.47
CA LEU A 147 -14.26 -10.42 7.28
C LEU A 147 -13.21 -10.53 8.38
N LEU A 148 -12.30 -9.56 8.43
CA LEU A 148 -11.38 -9.40 9.55
C LEU A 148 -11.84 -8.24 10.43
N ILE A 149 -11.95 -8.51 11.73
CA ILE A 149 -12.31 -7.52 12.74
C ILE A 149 -11.07 -7.29 13.60
N PHE A 150 -10.66 -6.03 13.77
CA PHE A 150 -9.43 -5.66 14.45
C PHE A 150 -9.73 -4.94 15.76
N SER A 151 -9.00 -5.28 16.82
CA SER A 151 -9.07 -4.64 18.14
C SER A 151 -7.77 -4.90 18.90
N SER A 152 -7.52 -4.21 20.00
CA SER A 152 -6.47 -4.58 20.95
C SER A 152 -7.00 -4.63 22.38
N ILE A 153 -6.27 -5.29 23.28
CA ILE A 153 -6.62 -5.30 24.72
C ILE A 153 -5.82 -4.26 25.50
N ASP A 154 -4.66 -3.84 24.98
CA ASP A 154 -3.71 -2.98 25.68
C ASP A 154 -3.45 -1.64 24.97
N VAL A 155 -2.51 -1.62 24.03
CA VAL A 155 -2.06 -0.43 23.31
C VAL A 155 -2.43 -0.54 21.85
N ILE A 156 -2.15 0.51 21.08
CA ILE A 156 -2.34 0.49 19.64
C ILE A 156 -1.33 -0.48 19.00
N HIS A 157 -1.83 -1.37 18.15
CA HIS A 157 -1.04 -2.18 17.24
C HIS A 157 -1.52 -1.96 15.80
N SER A 158 -0.85 -2.54 14.81
CA SER A 158 -1.29 -2.50 13.41
C SER A 158 -1.10 -3.87 12.79
N TRP A 159 -2.18 -4.49 12.35
CA TRP A 159 -2.14 -5.80 11.70
C TRP A 159 -2.01 -5.63 10.19
N THR A 160 -1.04 -6.30 9.58
CA THR A 160 -0.75 -6.10 8.16
C THR A 160 -0.46 -7.42 7.44
N LEU A 161 -0.99 -7.55 6.22
CA LEU A 161 -0.65 -8.60 5.27
C LEU A 161 -0.40 -7.96 3.89
N PRO A 162 0.85 -7.57 3.57
CA PRO A 162 1.16 -6.75 2.40
C PRO A 162 0.70 -7.36 1.06
N SER A 163 0.87 -8.68 0.87
CA SER A 163 0.50 -9.37 -0.37
C SER A 163 -1.02 -9.36 -0.65
N MET A 164 -1.86 -9.12 0.35
CA MET A 164 -3.31 -9.03 0.19
C MET A 164 -3.85 -7.60 0.22
N ASN A 165 -2.98 -6.59 0.35
CA ASN A 165 -3.37 -5.20 0.60
C ASN A 165 -4.27 -5.05 1.85
N ILE A 166 -3.82 -5.58 2.98
CA ILE A 166 -4.52 -5.41 4.26
C ILE A 166 -3.57 -4.74 5.23
N LYS A 167 -4.00 -3.60 5.77
CA LYS A 167 -3.38 -2.95 6.91
C LYS A 167 -4.48 -2.23 7.67
N MET A 168 -4.64 -2.55 8.95
CA MET A 168 -5.64 -1.92 9.81
C MET A 168 -5.09 -1.79 11.21
N ASP A 169 -5.36 -0.65 11.84
CA ASP A 169 -4.95 -0.41 13.21
C ASP A 169 -5.87 -1.18 14.18
N CYS A 170 -5.25 -1.75 15.20
CA CYS A 170 -5.88 -2.44 16.30
C CYS A 170 -5.87 -1.48 17.49
N ILE A 171 -7.05 -0.97 17.84
CA ILE A 171 -7.25 0.06 18.85
C ILE A 171 -8.06 -0.56 20.00
N PRO A 172 -7.77 -0.22 21.28
CA PRO A 172 -8.49 -0.75 22.43
C PRO A 172 -9.92 -0.22 22.55
#